data_AF-A0A2V6ATG2-F1
#
_entry.id   AF-A0A2V6ATG2-F1
#
_cell.length_a   1.000
_cell.length_b   1.000
_cell.length_c   1.000
_cell.angle_alpha   90.00
_cell.angle_beta   90.00
_cell.angle_gamma   90.00
#
_symmetry.space_group_name_H-M   'P 1'
#
loop_
_entity.id
_entity.type
_entity.pdbx_description
1 polymer ?
#
loop_
_entity_poly.entity_id
_entity_poly.type
_entity_poly.pdbx_seq_one_letter_code
_entity_poly.pdbx_strand_id
1 'polypeptide(L)'
;TAGSFNVNLPLFGPKLGVECRTGGNSGVFKMILTFPTAITLDSTSVTPDPNAPSATASVSSSSVSGSTVTVNLTGVSNAQTIFVTLSNVSDGTHTNDVSVPMGVLLGDTTNNGSVTSSGSPNDVILTQSKVGQSVTSSTFREDVTVDGVINSTDVNLVQSTVGTKLP
;
A
#
# COMPACT_ATOMS: atom_id res chain seq x y z
N THR A 1 -9.07 -18.37 -1.20
CA THR A 1 -8.26 -17.15 -1.08
C THR A 1 -7.80 -16.76 -2.47
N ALA A 2 -8.02 -15.51 -2.86
CA ALA A 2 -7.35 -14.99 -4.04
C ALA A 2 -5.83 -14.95 -3.77
N GLY A 3 -5.00 -15.02 -4.82
CA GLY A 3 -3.54 -15.01 -4.66
C GLY A 3 -2.99 -13.72 -4.02
N SER A 4 -1.68 -13.64 -3.82
CA SER A 4 -1.03 -12.37 -3.46
C SER A 4 -0.98 -11.44 -4.67
N PHE A 5 -1.51 -10.22 -4.52
CA PHE A 5 -1.46 -9.17 -5.54
C PHE A 5 -0.68 -7.97 -5.02
N ASN A 6 0.23 -7.48 -5.87
CA ASN A 6 1.11 -6.36 -5.56
C ASN A 6 0.52 -5.06 -6.10
N VAL A 7 0.58 -4.00 -5.30
CA VAL A 7 0.44 -2.63 -5.78
C VAL A 7 1.83 -2.14 -6.19
N ASN A 8 1.95 -1.61 -7.41
CA ASN A 8 3.20 -0.98 -7.83
C ASN A 8 3.40 0.33 -7.06
N LEU A 9 4.60 0.53 -6.51
CA LEU A 9 5.00 1.75 -5.80
C LEU A 9 6.09 2.46 -6.61
N PRO A 10 5.73 3.35 -7.57
CA PRO A 10 6.71 4.04 -8.38
C PRO A 10 7.62 4.90 -7.51
N LEU A 11 8.94 4.72 -7.64
CA LEU A 11 9.94 5.52 -6.93
C LEU A 11 10.07 6.94 -7.49
N PHE A 12 9.65 7.12 -8.75
CA PHE A 12 9.73 8.37 -9.49
C PHE A 12 8.45 8.59 -10.29
N GLY A 13 8.20 9.85 -10.63
CA GLY A 13 7.04 10.28 -11.40
C GLY A 13 5.94 10.89 -10.53
N PRO A 14 4.88 11.39 -11.16
CA PRO A 14 3.87 12.19 -10.47
C PRO A 14 2.89 11.35 -9.63
N LYS A 15 2.92 10.02 -9.77
CA LYS A 15 1.91 9.13 -9.18
C LYS A 15 2.50 8.28 -8.06
N LEU A 16 2.03 8.53 -6.85
CA LEU A 16 2.26 7.67 -5.68
C LEU A 16 1.50 6.35 -5.84
N GLY A 17 2.09 5.24 -5.39
CA GLY A 17 1.37 3.98 -5.26
C GLY A 17 0.55 3.96 -3.97
N VAL A 18 -0.75 3.71 -4.08
CA VAL A 18 -1.68 3.66 -2.94
C VAL A 18 -2.18 2.23 -2.73
N GLU A 19 -1.98 1.69 -1.53
CA GLU A 19 -2.65 0.46 -1.08
C GLU A 19 -4.03 0.81 -0.53
N CYS A 20 -5.07 0.29 -1.19
CA CYS A 20 -6.45 0.62 -0.91
C CYS A 20 -7.19 -0.42 -0.08
N ARG A 21 -6.53 -1.54 0.23
CA ARG A 21 -7.10 -2.64 1.00
C ARG A 21 -6.84 -2.44 2.48
N THR A 22 -7.66 -3.07 3.32
CA THR A 22 -7.68 -2.84 4.77
C THR A 22 -6.36 -3.15 5.49
N GLY A 23 -5.54 -4.05 4.95
CA GLY A 23 -4.45 -4.68 5.72
C GLY A 23 -4.97 -5.52 6.90
N GLY A 24 -6.27 -5.88 6.90
CA GLY A 24 -6.95 -6.53 8.00
C GLY A 24 -7.07 -5.66 9.27
N ASN A 25 -7.49 -6.26 10.37
CA ASN A 25 -7.74 -5.58 11.66
C ASN A 25 -6.52 -4.87 12.27
N SER A 26 -5.31 -5.16 11.80
CA SER A 26 -4.07 -4.64 12.38
C SER A 26 -3.26 -3.77 11.41
N GLY A 27 -3.81 -3.38 10.25
CA GLY A 27 -3.10 -2.55 9.27
C GLY A 27 -1.77 -3.18 8.86
N VAL A 28 -1.82 -4.48 8.55
CA VAL A 28 -0.65 -5.28 8.19
C VAL A 28 -0.44 -5.19 6.70
N PHE A 29 0.76 -4.76 6.32
CA PHE A 29 1.15 -4.62 4.93
C PHE A 29 2.52 -5.25 4.71
N LYS A 30 2.77 -5.66 3.48
CA LYS A 30 4.07 -6.19 3.07
C LYS A 30 4.57 -5.38 1.89
N MET A 31 5.72 -4.76 2.07
CA MET A 31 6.40 -4.00 1.05
C MET A 31 7.59 -4.80 0.51
N ILE A 32 7.69 -4.89 -0.81
CA ILE A 32 8.77 -5.61 -1.49
C ILE A 32 9.57 -4.59 -2.29
N LEU A 33 10.81 -4.36 -1.91
CA LEU A 33 11.74 -3.50 -2.62
C LEU A 33 12.71 -4.38 -3.42
N THR A 34 12.84 -4.10 -4.72
CA THR A 34 13.72 -4.85 -5.61
C THR A 34 14.85 -3.95 -6.09
N PHE A 35 16.07 -4.43 -5.95
CA PHE A 35 17.30 -3.76 -6.37
C PHE A 35 17.85 -4.40 -7.66
N PRO A 36 18.67 -3.67 -8.44
CA PRO A 36 19.31 -4.23 -9.64
C PRO A 36 20.32 -5.34 -9.33
N THR A 37 20.94 -5.30 -8.14
CA THR A 37 21.98 -6.23 -7.68
C THR A 37 21.70 -6.69 -6.26
N ALA A 38 22.41 -7.71 -5.80
CA ALA A 38 22.32 -8.13 -4.41
C ALA A 38 22.82 -7.03 -3.47
N ILE A 39 22.14 -6.85 -2.34
CA ILE A 39 22.46 -5.79 -1.38
C ILE A 39 22.59 -6.34 0.05
N THR A 40 23.22 -5.55 0.91
CA THR A 40 23.09 -5.62 2.37
C THR A 40 22.51 -4.30 2.90
N LEU A 41 22.02 -4.29 4.13
CA LEU A 41 21.58 -3.06 4.82
C LEU A 41 21.76 -3.24 6.33
N ASP A 42 21.84 -2.12 7.06
CA ASP A 42 22.02 -2.15 8.51
C ASP A 42 20.68 -2.24 9.25
N SER A 43 19.73 -1.39 8.87
CA SER A 43 18.42 -1.33 9.54
C SER A 43 17.30 -0.90 8.61
N THR A 44 16.07 -1.24 9.00
CA THR A 44 14.84 -0.79 8.35
C THR A 44 13.98 -0.03 9.34
N SER A 45 13.48 1.12 8.96
CA SER A 45 12.55 1.93 9.76
C SER A 45 11.37 2.39 8.92
N VAL A 46 10.31 2.84 9.59
CA VAL A 46 9.14 3.46 8.96
C VAL A 46 8.79 4.74 9.69
N THR A 47 8.53 5.79 8.92
CA THR A 47 8.08 7.09 9.44
C THR A 47 6.64 7.30 8.97
N PRO A 48 5.66 7.47 9.89
CA PRO A 48 4.32 7.92 9.56
C PRO A 48 4.32 9.30 8.89
N ASP A 49 3.25 9.63 8.17
CA ASP A 49 3.13 10.92 7.51
C ASP A 49 3.11 12.07 8.55
N PRO A 50 4.05 13.03 8.49
CA PRO A 50 4.06 14.15 9.44
C PRO A 50 2.81 15.04 9.32
N ASN A 51 2.10 15.00 8.19
CA ASN A 51 0.87 15.75 7.97
C ASN A 51 -0.40 14.98 8.36
N ALA A 52 -0.29 13.72 8.81
CA ALA A 52 -1.40 12.93 9.34
C ALA A 52 -1.30 12.83 10.88
N PRO A 53 -2.00 13.67 11.65
CA PRO A 53 -1.88 13.68 13.10
C PRO A 53 -2.23 12.33 13.72
N SER A 54 -1.41 11.86 14.66
CA SER A 54 -1.57 10.56 15.34
C SER A 54 -1.48 9.33 14.43
N ALA A 55 -1.02 9.49 13.18
CA ALA A 55 -0.81 8.35 12.31
C ALA A 55 0.30 7.44 12.87
N THR A 56 0.03 6.15 12.80
CA THR A 56 0.95 5.11 13.28
C THR A 56 1.43 4.27 12.12
N ALA A 57 2.64 3.73 12.26
CA ALA A 57 3.20 2.68 11.43
C ALA A 57 4.36 2.05 12.19
N SER A 58 4.58 0.75 12.01
CA SER A 58 5.73 0.06 12.62
C SER A 58 6.23 -1.04 11.71
N VAL A 59 7.55 -1.24 11.68
CA VAL A 59 8.18 -2.40 11.05
C VAL A 59 8.07 -3.58 12.02
N SER A 60 7.35 -4.63 11.64
CA SER A 60 7.26 -5.85 12.44
C SER A 60 8.44 -6.79 12.17
N SER A 61 8.94 -6.80 10.94
CA SER A 61 10.17 -7.50 10.55
C SER A 61 10.66 -7.01 9.18
N SER A 62 11.94 -7.20 8.90
CA SER A 62 12.49 -7.07 7.56
C SER A 62 13.49 -8.19 7.26
N SER A 63 13.66 -8.51 5.98
CA SER A 63 14.62 -9.52 5.52
C SER A 63 15.18 -9.16 4.15
N VAL A 64 16.45 -9.47 3.93
CA VAL A 64 17.13 -9.33 2.63
C VAL A 64 17.39 -10.72 2.04
N SER A 65 17.06 -10.89 0.77
CA SER A 65 17.36 -12.11 0.00
C SER A 65 17.87 -11.71 -1.38
N GLY A 66 19.18 -11.75 -1.56
CA GLY A 66 19.83 -11.29 -2.79
C GLY A 66 19.52 -9.80 -3.03
N SER A 67 18.80 -9.51 -4.11
CA SER A 67 18.41 -8.15 -4.49
C SER A 67 17.02 -7.74 -3.99
N THR A 68 16.36 -8.56 -3.17
CA THR A 68 15.01 -8.29 -2.69
C THR A 68 15.00 -8.03 -1.19
N VAL A 69 14.37 -6.92 -0.80
CA VAL A 69 14.06 -6.61 0.60
C VAL A 69 12.56 -6.78 0.82
N THR A 70 12.19 -7.59 1.80
CA THR A 70 10.81 -7.70 2.28
C THR A 70 10.69 -6.97 3.60
N VAL A 71 9.78 -6.01 3.68
CA VAL A 71 9.46 -5.25 4.89
C VAL A 71 8.02 -5.55 5.28
N ASN A 72 7.83 -6.16 6.44
CA ASN A 72 6.51 -6.39 7.01
C ASN A 72 6.20 -5.22 7.94
N LEU A 73 5.03 -4.62 7.72
CA LEU A 73 4.52 -3.48 8.44
C LEU A 73 3.31 -3.91 9.26
N THR A 74 3.10 -3.24 10.39
CA THR A 74 1.93 -3.44 11.26
C THR A 74 1.50 -2.13 11.88
N GLY A 75 0.25 -2.05 12.32
CA GLY A 75 -0.31 -0.87 12.95
C GLY A 75 -0.27 0.34 12.03
N VAL A 76 -0.35 0.15 10.71
CA VAL A 76 -0.34 1.26 9.76
C VAL A 76 -1.74 1.88 9.72
N SER A 77 -1.84 3.12 10.19
CA SER A 77 -3.08 3.90 10.15
C SER A 77 -3.52 4.20 8.70
N ASN A 78 -4.82 4.42 8.50
CA ASN A 78 -5.37 4.86 7.21
C ASN A 78 -5.05 6.33 6.91
N ALA A 79 -5.18 6.73 5.64
CA ALA A 79 -5.10 8.11 5.15
C ALA A 79 -3.76 8.80 5.47
N GLN A 80 -2.67 8.15 5.08
CA GLN A 80 -1.31 8.68 5.25
C GLN A 80 -0.37 8.21 4.14
N THR A 81 0.73 8.96 3.94
CA THR A 81 1.90 8.48 3.19
C THR A 81 3.01 8.10 4.16
N ILE A 82 3.28 6.80 4.30
CA ILE A 82 4.41 6.33 5.10
C ILE A 82 5.70 6.35 4.28
N PHE A 83 6.83 6.51 4.95
CA PHE A 83 8.16 6.41 4.35
C PHE A 83 8.91 5.25 4.97
N VAL A 84 9.16 4.21 4.18
CA VAL A 84 10.03 3.09 4.59
C VAL A 84 11.46 3.43 4.22
N THR A 85 12.34 3.49 5.22
CA THR A 85 13.74 3.82 5.04
C THR A 85 14.61 2.59 5.33
N LEU A 86 15.44 2.24 4.37
CA LEU A 86 16.51 1.26 4.49
C LEU A 86 17.83 2.01 4.69
N SER A 87 18.49 1.79 5.82
CA SER A 87 19.73 2.48 6.16
C SER A 87 20.96 1.71 5.71
N ASN A 88 21.96 2.42 5.20
CA ASN A 88 23.23 1.87 4.73
C ASN A 88 23.06 0.71 3.74
N VAL A 89 22.17 0.87 2.77
CA VAL A 89 22.02 -0.09 1.68
C VAL A 89 23.31 -0.12 0.87
N SER A 90 23.96 -1.28 0.78
CA SER A 90 25.20 -1.46 0.05
C SER A 90 25.11 -2.54 -1.01
N ASP A 91 25.61 -2.25 -2.21
CA ASP A 91 25.78 -3.22 -3.31
C ASP A 91 27.21 -3.81 -3.35
N GLY A 92 28.03 -3.54 -2.32
CA GLY A 92 29.45 -3.88 -2.26
C GLY A 92 30.40 -2.84 -2.86
N THR A 93 29.88 -1.81 -3.54
CA THR A 93 30.66 -0.70 -4.13
C THR A 93 30.19 0.66 -3.61
N HIS A 94 28.88 0.88 -3.57
CA HIS A 94 28.22 2.09 -3.10
C HIS A 94 27.43 1.77 -1.84
N THR A 95 27.27 2.79 -0.98
CA THR A 95 26.42 2.70 0.21
C THR A 95 25.60 3.98 0.32
N ASN A 96 24.27 3.84 0.43
CA ASN A 96 23.36 4.96 0.59
C ASN A 96 22.14 4.54 1.43
N ASP A 97 21.46 5.53 2.01
CA ASP A 97 20.12 5.32 2.52
C ASP A 97 19.11 5.32 1.37
N VAL A 98 18.08 4.49 1.47
CA VAL A 98 17.01 4.38 0.48
C VAL A 98 15.68 4.59 1.20
N SER A 99 14.96 5.65 0.83
CA SER A 99 13.63 5.93 1.37
C SER A 99 12.57 5.79 0.26
N VAL A 100 11.52 5.03 0.53
CA VAL A 100 10.46 4.75 -0.43
C VAL A 100 9.09 5.06 0.17
N PRO A 101 8.30 5.94 -0.47
CA PRO A 101 6.97 6.27 0.01
C PRO A 101 5.94 5.21 -0.36
N MET A 102 4.95 5.02 0.51
CA MET A 102 3.77 4.19 0.26
C MET A 102 2.53 4.94 0.76
N GLY A 103 1.58 5.18 -0.14
CA GLY A 103 0.27 5.69 0.23
C GLY A 103 -0.59 4.56 0.81
N VAL A 104 -1.29 4.84 1.91
CA VAL A 104 -2.31 3.94 2.47
C VAL A 104 -3.61 4.70 2.57
N LEU A 105 -4.58 4.31 1.74
CA LEU A 105 -5.88 4.95 1.68
C LEU A 105 -6.97 3.93 1.35
N LEU A 106 -7.58 3.39 2.40
CA LEU A 106 -8.65 2.40 2.35
C LEU A 106 -9.80 2.89 1.46
N GLY A 107 -10.07 2.13 0.40
CA GLY A 107 -11.15 2.41 -0.54
C GLY A 107 -10.77 3.27 -1.75
N ASP A 108 -9.53 3.77 -1.86
CA ASP A 108 -9.05 4.43 -3.08
C ASP A 108 -8.75 3.40 -4.18
N THR A 109 -9.80 2.78 -4.71
CA THR A 109 -9.77 1.75 -5.76
C THR A 109 -9.30 2.29 -7.11
N THR A 110 -9.26 3.61 -7.28
CA THR A 110 -8.80 4.27 -8.50
C THR A 110 -7.33 4.72 -8.43
N ASN A 111 -6.71 4.68 -7.24
CA ASN A 111 -5.34 5.08 -6.97
C ASN A 111 -5.11 6.54 -7.41
N ASN A 112 -5.92 7.46 -6.90
CA ASN A 112 -5.82 8.90 -7.18
C ASN A 112 -5.58 9.75 -5.92
N GLY A 113 -5.46 9.11 -4.74
CA GLY A 113 -5.26 9.78 -3.46
C GLY A 113 -6.53 10.33 -2.82
N SER A 114 -7.73 9.97 -3.30
CA SER A 114 -9.01 10.45 -2.76
C SER A 114 -10.14 9.46 -2.98
N VAL A 115 -10.85 9.08 -1.93
CA VAL A 115 -12.01 8.19 -2.04
C VAL A 115 -13.26 8.99 -2.41
N THR A 116 -13.85 8.66 -3.55
CA THR A 116 -14.97 9.41 -4.13
C THR A 116 -16.16 8.52 -4.46
N SER A 117 -17.37 9.07 -4.32
CA SER A 117 -18.63 8.46 -4.77
C SER A 117 -19.28 9.18 -5.95
N SER A 118 -18.65 10.26 -6.44
CA SER A 118 -19.14 11.08 -7.54
C SER A 118 -17.98 11.66 -8.35
N GLY A 119 -18.22 11.96 -9.62
CA GLY A 119 -17.19 12.47 -10.53
C GLY A 119 -16.43 11.35 -11.24
N SER A 120 -15.28 11.69 -11.83
CA SER A 120 -14.38 10.73 -12.49
C SER A 120 -12.93 11.03 -12.08
N PRO A 121 -12.16 10.03 -11.61
CA PRO A 121 -12.58 8.64 -11.39
C PRO A 121 -13.49 8.49 -10.13
N ASN A 122 -14.15 7.34 -9.97
CA ASN A 122 -15.13 7.09 -8.90
C ASN A 122 -14.95 5.69 -8.30
N ASP A 123 -14.57 5.63 -7.03
CA ASP A 123 -14.20 4.39 -6.36
C ASP A 123 -15.39 3.49 -6.06
N VAL A 124 -16.51 4.09 -5.61
CA VAL A 124 -17.73 3.35 -5.27
C VAL A 124 -18.29 2.67 -6.52
N ILE A 125 -18.39 3.40 -7.64
CA ILE A 125 -18.91 2.86 -8.90
C ILE A 125 -17.95 1.82 -9.48
N LEU A 126 -16.63 2.06 -9.42
CA LEU A 126 -15.64 1.09 -9.89
C LEU A 126 -15.78 -0.23 -9.12
N THR A 127 -15.79 -0.18 -7.79
CA THR A 127 -15.97 -1.36 -6.92
C THR A 127 -17.28 -2.07 -7.23
N GLN A 128 -18.38 -1.33 -7.33
CA GLN A 128 -19.69 -1.87 -7.65
C GLN A 128 -19.72 -2.59 -9.01
N SER A 129 -18.99 -2.08 -10.00
CA SER A 129 -18.90 -2.69 -11.34
C SER A 129 -18.17 -4.04 -11.36
N LYS A 130 -17.41 -4.35 -10.29
CA LYS A 130 -16.64 -5.59 -10.15
C LYS A 130 -17.29 -6.64 -9.26
N VAL A 131 -18.43 -6.33 -8.64
CA VAL A 131 -19.17 -7.29 -7.81
C VAL A 131 -19.49 -8.56 -8.58
N GLY A 132 -19.16 -9.71 -7.98
CA GLY A 132 -19.34 -11.04 -8.57
C GLY A 132 -18.27 -11.45 -9.57
N GLN A 133 -17.32 -10.57 -9.93
CA GLN A 133 -16.16 -10.94 -10.73
C GLN A 133 -15.12 -11.64 -9.87
N SER A 134 -14.32 -12.51 -10.48
CA SER A 134 -13.17 -13.14 -9.81
C SER A 134 -12.10 -12.09 -9.48
N VAL A 135 -11.41 -12.31 -8.37
CA VAL A 135 -10.25 -11.50 -7.98
C VAL A 135 -9.04 -11.89 -8.84
N THR A 136 -8.57 -10.95 -9.65
CA THR A 136 -7.43 -11.10 -10.56
C THR A 136 -6.49 -9.91 -10.45
N SER A 137 -5.39 -9.91 -11.22
CA SER A 137 -4.46 -8.78 -11.28
C SER A 137 -5.11 -7.47 -11.74
N SER A 138 -6.28 -7.50 -12.37
CA SER A 138 -7.02 -6.30 -12.78
C SER A 138 -8.14 -5.89 -11.82
N THR A 139 -8.53 -6.75 -10.87
CA THR A 139 -9.70 -6.52 -9.98
C THR A 139 -9.38 -6.60 -8.49
N PHE A 140 -8.15 -6.96 -8.12
CA PHE A 140 -7.77 -7.12 -6.71
C PHE A 140 -7.90 -5.87 -5.86
N ARG A 141 -7.95 -4.68 -6.48
CA ARG A 141 -8.13 -3.42 -5.73
C ARG A 141 -9.57 -3.23 -5.26
N GLU A 142 -10.53 -3.88 -5.91
CA GLU A 142 -11.94 -3.86 -5.54
C GLU A 142 -12.32 -4.94 -4.50
N ASP A 143 -11.41 -5.87 -4.20
CA ASP A 143 -11.47 -6.74 -3.01
C ASP A 143 -10.76 -6.02 -1.84
N VAL A 144 -11.40 -4.95 -1.34
CA VAL A 144 -10.83 -4.09 -0.29
C VAL A 144 -10.78 -4.80 1.06
N THR A 145 -11.67 -5.77 1.28
CA THR A 145 -11.72 -6.58 2.50
C THR A 145 -10.67 -7.69 2.53
N VAL A 146 -10.11 -8.06 1.37
CA VAL A 146 -9.09 -9.11 1.21
C VAL A 146 -9.63 -10.50 1.57
N ASP A 147 -10.94 -10.73 1.36
CA ASP A 147 -11.58 -12.01 1.63
C ASP A 147 -11.59 -12.95 0.40
N GLY A 148 -11.18 -12.42 -0.76
CA GLY A 148 -11.12 -13.14 -2.02
C GLY A 148 -12.41 -13.12 -2.83
N VAL A 149 -13.42 -12.32 -2.45
CA VAL A 149 -14.72 -12.22 -3.12
C VAL A 149 -15.16 -10.76 -3.19
N ILE A 150 -15.21 -10.19 -4.40
CA ILE A 150 -15.72 -8.83 -4.61
C ILE A 150 -17.25 -8.84 -4.49
N ASN A 151 -17.77 -8.23 -3.42
CA ASN A 151 -19.19 -8.23 -3.12
C ASN A 151 -19.67 -6.91 -2.49
N SER A 152 -20.92 -6.88 -2.01
CA SER A 152 -21.50 -5.68 -1.39
C SER A 152 -20.75 -5.20 -0.14
N THR A 153 -20.02 -6.09 0.54
CA THR A 153 -19.20 -5.74 1.70
C THR A 153 -18.05 -4.81 1.31
N ASP A 154 -17.39 -5.09 0.17
CA ASP A 154 -16.36 -4.20 -0.38
C ASP A 154 -16.95 -2.84 -0.76
N VAL A 155 -18.09 -2.84 -1.45
CA VAL A 155 -18.78 -1.60 -1.84
C VAL A 155 -19.15 -0.77 -0.61
N ASN A 156 -19.75 -1.39 0.41
CA ASN A 156 -20.14 -0.71 1.65
C ASN A 156 -18.91 -0.17 2.40
N LEU A 157 -17.79 -0.90 2.38
CA LEU A 157 -16.56 -0.44 2.98
C LEU A 157 -16.00 0.79 2.26
N VAL A 158 -15.93 0.77 0.93
CA VAL A 158 -15.51 1.94 0.12
C VAL A 158 -16.45 3.13 0.36
N GLN A 159 -17.77 2.90 0.40
CA GLN A 159 -18.74 3.95 0.71
C GLN A 159 -18.50 4.59 2.08
N SER A 160 -18.12 3.80 3.08
CA SER A 160 -17.85 4.29 4.44
C SER A 160 -16.62 5.18 4.54
N THR A 161 -15.71 5.13 3.55
CA THR A 161 -14.47 5.92 3.53
C THR A 161 -14.51 7.09 2.54
N VAL A 162 -15.64 7.33 1.86
CA VAL A 162 -15.80 8.46 0.94
C VAL A 162 -15.47 9.79 1.63
N GLY A 163 -14.67 10.61 0.94
CA GLY A 163 -14.18 11.90 1.46
C GLY A 163 -12.85 11.79 2.19
N THR A 164 -12.35 10.58 2.48
CA THR A 164 -10.96 10.40 2.92
C THR A 164 -10.00 10.65 1.76
N LYS A 165 -8.84 11.22 2.09
CA LYS A 165 -7.78 11.56 1.12
C LYS A 165 -6.42 11.41 1.77
N LEU A 166 -5.39 11.28 0.96
CA LEU A 166 -4.03 11.47 1.46
C LEU A 166 -3.81 12.94 1.86
N PRO A 167 -2.97 13.22 2.87
CA PRO A 167 -2.66 14.58 3.32
C PRO A 167 -2.10 15.51 2.24
#